data_AF-A0A7K6ENL6-F1
#
_entry.id   AF-A0A7K6ENL6-F1
#
_cell.length_a   1.000
_cell.length_b   1.000
_cell.length_c   1.000
_cell.angle_alpha   90.00
_cell.angle_beta   90.00
_cell.angle_gamma   90.00
#
_symmetry.space_group_name_H-M   'P 1'
#
loop_
_entity.id
_entity.type
_entity.pdbx_description
1 polymer ?
#
loop_
_entity_poly.entity_id
_entity_poly.type
_entity_poly.pdbx_seq_one_letter_code
_entity_poly.pdbx_strand_id
1 'polypeptide(L)' 'APHVTHRGQHWHPLPGCFRCSLCCRPLLGKPFLPLGGQIFCSPRCAQSPPVPPRGDSARRSWAGAPPAGEELGPAGAGW' A
#
# COMPACT_ATOMS: atom_id res chain seq x y z
N ALA A 1 33.97 -5.32 4.30
CA ALA A 1 32.76 -4.77 4.96
C ALA A 1 31.80 -5.93 5.27
N PRO A 2 31.10 -5.93 6.41
CA PRO A 2 30.11 -6.97 6.70
C PRO A 2 29.03 -6.95 5.60
N HIS A 3 28.58 -8.11 5.14
CA HIS A 3 27.59 -8.26 4.08
C HIS A 3 26.65 -9.42 4.43
N VAL A 4 25.39 -9.36 3.97
CA VAL A 4 24.43 -10.46 4.08
C VAL A 4 24.39 -11.19 2.75
N THR A 5 24.58 -12.51 2.76
CA THR A 5 24.49 -13.36 1.56
C THR A 5 23.40 -14.40 1.72
N HIS A 6 22.52 -14.52 0.73
CA HIS A 6 21.51 -15.58 0.68
C HIS A 6 21.20 -15.96 -0.76
N ARG A 7 21.33 -17.24 -1.11
CA ARG A 7 21.07 -17.78 -2.46
C ARG A 7 21.72 -16.94 -3.58
N GLY A 8 22.98 -16.54 -3.38
CA GLY A 8 23.76 -15.75 -4.35
C GLY A 8 23.40 -14.26 -4.44
N GLN A 9 22.46 -13.78 -3.63
CA GLN A 9 22.17 -12.36 -3.51
C GLN A 9 22.92 -11.76 -2.32
N HIS A 10 23.34 -10.50 -2.47
CA HIS A 10 24.12 -9.77 -1.49
C HIS A 10 23.42 -8.49 -1.07
N TRP A 11 23.39 -8.21 0.24
CA TRP A 11 22.85 -6.95 0.77
C TRP A 11 23.80 -6.34 1.78
N HIS A 12 23.76 -5.00 1.86
CA HIS A 12 24.42 -4.28 2.94
C HIS A 12 23.66 -4.49 4.25
N PRO A 13 24.33 -4.81 5.38
CA PRO A 13 23.72 -5.03 6.68
C PRO A 13 23.37 -3.70 7.37
N LEU A 14 22.84 -2.75 6.60
CA LEU A 14 22.41 -1.44 7.08
C LEU A 14 20.88 -1.45 7.20
N PRO A 15 20.29 -0.84 8.24
CA PRO A 15 18.83 -0.82 8.43
C PRO A 15 18.09 -0.12 7.28
N GLY A 16 18.76 0.76 6.52
CA GLY A 16 18.22 1.38 5.31
C GLY A 16 18.25 0.48 4.06
N CYS A 17 19.14 -0.52 4.02
CA CYS A 17 19.35 -1.39 2.86
C CYS A 17 18.70 -2.77 3.05
N PHE A 18 18.87 -3.38 4.23
CA PHE A 18 18.31 -4.70 4.55
C PHE A 18 16.97 -4.56 5.29
N ARG A 19 15.96 -4.10 4.55
CA ARG A 19 14.60 -3.85 5.05
C ARG A 19 13.54 -4.45 4.15
N CYS A 20 12.38 -4.75 4.72
CA CYS A 20 11.23 -5.22 3.96
C CYS A 20 10.81 -4.18 2.90
N SER A 21 10.63 -4.61 1.66
CA SER A 21 10.29 -3.73 0.54
C SER A 21 8.88 -3.12 0.65
N LEU A 22 7.98 -3.74 1.43
CA LEU A 22 6.63 -3.23 1.66
C LEU A 22 6.56 -2.31 2.88
N CYS A 23 6.92 -2.82 4.07
CA CYS A 23 6.72 -2.09 5.34
C CYS A 23 7.97 -1.36 5.82
N CYS A 24 9.07 -1.41 5.07
CA CYS A 24 10.35 -0.76 5.39
C CYS A 24 10.99 -1.18 6.72
N ARG A 25 10.52 -2.25 7.37
CA ARG A 25 11.08 -2.74 8.63
C ARG A 25 12.47 -3.37 8.42
N PRO A 26 13.49 -3.03 9.21
CA PRO A 26 14.81 -3.64 9.13
C PRO A 26 14.76 -5.12 9.54
N LEU A 27 15.44 -5.96 8.76
CA LEU A 27 15.46 -7.43 8.87
C LEU A 27 16.77 -7.99 9.42
N LEU A 28 17.66 -7.11 9.90
CA LEU A 28 18.93 -7.53 10.50
C LEU A 28 18.67 -8.45 11.70
N GLY A 29 19.26 -9.64 11.68
CA GLY A 29 19.08 -10.66 12.72
C GLY A 29 17.67 -11.27 12.78
N LYS A 30 16.82 -11.03 11.77
CA LYS A 30 15.44 -11.54 11.72
C LYS A 30 15.26 -12.44 10.49
N PRO A 31 14.30 -13.38 10.52
CA PRO A 31 13.92 -14.12 9.33
C PRO A 31 13.42 -13.18 8.23
N PHE A 32 13.72 -13.53 6.98
CA PHE A 32 13.31 -12.79 5.81
C PHE A 32 12.98 -13.73 4.65
N LEU A 33 12.21 -13.24 3.70
CA LEU A 33 11.75 -13.96 2.51
C LEU A 33 12.24 -13.22 1.27
N PRO A 34 13.23 -13.76 0.54
CA PRO A 34 13.64 -13.23 -0.75
C PRO A 34 12.65 -13.66 -1.85
N LEU A 35 12.12 -12.71 -2.62
CA LEU A 35 11.22 -12.95 -3.74
C LEU A 35 11.47 -11.91 -4.83
N GLY A 36 11.77 -12.35 -6.06
CA GLY A 36 11.94 -11.46 -7.22
C GLY A 36 13.03 -10.38 -7.06
N GLY A 37 14.12 -10.65 -6.33
CA GLY A 37 15.18 -9.67 -6.06
C GLY A 37 14.88 -8.72 -4.88
N GLN A 38 13.70 -8.83 -4.28
CA GLN A 38 13.29 -8.07 -3.11
C GLN A 38 13.27 -8.96 -1.85
N ILE A 39 13.33 -8.34 -0.67
CA ILE A 39 13.22 -9.05 0.62
C ILE A 39 11.99 -8.58 1.40
N PHE A 40 11.35 -9.53 2.10
CA PHE A 40 10.11 -9.31 2.85
C PHE A 40 10.21 -9.88 4.26
N CYS A 41 9.54 -9.25 5.24
CA CYS A 41 9.54 -9.73 6.62
C CYS A 41 8.60 -10.92 6.86
N SER A 42 7.62 -11.12 5.98
CA SER A 42 6.59 -12.16 6.14
C SER A 42 5.86 -12.41 4.81
N PRO A 43 5.17 -13.57 4.66
CA PRO A 43 4.39 -13.87 3.45
C PRO A 43 3.29 -12.84 3.18
N ARG A 44 2.73 -12.24 4.23
CA ARG A 44 1.76 -11.14 4.10
C ARG A 44 2.36 -9.94 3.37
N CYS A 45 3.63 -9.60 3.64
CA CYS A 45 4.30 -8.50 2.96
C CYS A 45 4.73 -8.86 1.53
N ALA A 46 5.01 -10.14 1.26
CA ALA A 46 5.39 -10.60 -0.08
C ALA A 46 4.19 -10.69 -1.04
N GLN A 47 2.99 -10.99 -0.52
CA GLN A 47 1.77 -11.13 -1.32
C GLN A 47 0.93 -9.85 -1.39
N SER A 48 1.20 -8.87 -0.52
CA SER A 48 0.45 -7.62 -0.54
C SER A 48 0.83 -6.81 -1.79
N PRO A 49 -0.14 -6.26 -2.53
CA PRO A 49 0.15 -5.23 -3.51
C PRO A 49 0.88 -4.07 -2.82
N PRO A 50 1.76 -3.35 -3.52
CA PRO A 50 2.42 -2.17 -2.96
C PRO A 50 1.33 -1.25 -2.43
N VAL A 51 1.38 -0.94 -1.13
CA VAL A 51 0.47 0.05 -0.57
C VAL A 51 0.75 1.35 -1.34
N PRO A 52 -0.23 1.93 -2.06
CA PRO A 52 -0.01 3.25 -2.61
C PRO A 52 0.38 4.14 -1.43
N PRO A 53 1.41 5.00 -1.57
CA PRO A 53 1.74 5.95 -0.52
C PRO A 53 0.44 6.65 -0.16
N ARG A 54 0.14 6.71 1.14
CA ARG A 54 -1.08 7.32 1.66
C ARG A 54 -1.01 8.80 1.29
N GLY A 55 -1.49 9.14 0.10
CA GLY A 55 -1.53 10.50 -0.40
C GLY A 55 -2.42 11.27 0.55
N ASP A 56 -1.82 12.19 1.31
CA ASP A 56 -2.53 13.00 2.28
C ASP A 56 -3.35 14.14 1.61
N SER A 57 -3.66 14.05 0.32
CA SER A 57 -4.42 15.09 -0.39
C SER A 57 -5.93 14.83 -0.49
N ALA A 58 -6.48 13.84 0.23
CA ALA A 58 -7.93 13.65 0.36
C ALA A 58 -8.62 14.69 1.28
N ARG A 59 -8.15 15.95 1.26
CA ARG A 59 -8.86 17.11 1.81
C ARG A 59 -9.08 18.18 0.74
N ARG A 60 -9.52 17.78 -0.46
CA ARG A 60 -10.29 18.69 -1.34
C ARG A 60 -11.64 18.05 -1.67
N SER A 61 -12.45 18.08 -0.62
CA SER A 61 -13.90 18.22 -0.54
C SER A 61 -14.68 18.27 -1.86
N TRP A 62 -15.34 17.16 -2.19
CA TRP A 62 -16.66 17.21 -2.84
C TRP A 62 -17.63 16.23 -2.16
N ALA A 63 -17.55 16.15 -0.83
CA ALA A 63 -18.59 15.50 -0.03
C ALA A 63 -19.31 16.60 0.74
N GLY A 64 -20.45 17.06 0.22
CA GLY A 64 -21.41 17.85 0.99
C GLY A 64 -22.17 18.93 0.22
N ALA A 65 -23.15 18.53 -0.60
CA ALA A 65 -24.49 19.15 -0.65
C ALA A 65 -25.40 18.39 -1.65
N PRO A 66 -26.42 17.69 -1.17
CA PRO A 66 -27.82 18.08 -1.47
C PRO A 66 -28.57 18.37 -0.15
N PRO A 67 -29.76 19.00 -0.08
CA PRO A 67 -30.85 19.09 -1.09
C PRO A 67 -31.64 20.44 -1.16
N ALA A 68 -32.37 20.70 -2.26
CA ALA A 68 -33.70 21.36 -2.26
C ALA A 68 -34.25 21.51 -3.70
N GLY A 69 -35.45 20.97 -3.93
CA GLY A 69 -36.17 20.90 -5.22
C GLY A 69 -36.36 19.43 -5.63
N GLU A 70 -37.19 18.64 -4.94
CA GLU A 70 -38.66 18.58 -5.13
C GLU A 70 -38.98 18.29 -6.62
N GLU A 71 -39.61 17.22 -7.09
CA GLU A 71 -40.31 16.04 -6.57
C GLU A 71 -40.64 15.22 -7.84
N LEU A 72 -40.52 13.90 -7.83
CA LEU A 72 -40.95 13.04 -8.96
C LEU A 72 -42.45 12.70 -8.86
N GLY A 73 -43.29 13.44 -9.59
CA GLY A 73 -44.53 12.99 -10.25
C GLY A 73 -45.77 12.68 -9.39
N PRO A 74 -46.99 12.87 -9.94
CA PRO A 74 -47.66 11.69 -10.51
C PRO A 74 -48.44 11.93 -11.82
N ALA A 75 -48.84 10.82 -12.42
CA ALA A 75 -49.64 10.67 -13.63
C ALA A 75 -50.90 11.56 -13.69
N GLY A 76 -51.21 12.09 -14.87
CA GLY A 76 -52.45 12.83 -15.15
C GLY A 76 -52.80 12.79 -16.64
N ALA A 77 -54.05 12.45 -16.93
CA ALA A 77 -54.63 12.21 -18.25
C ALA A 77 -54.73 13.46 -19.15
N GLY A 78 -54.88 13.24 -20.46
CA GLY A 78 -55.40 14.24 -21.38
C GLY A 78 -55.28 13.86 -22.86
N TRP A 79 -56.39 13.37 -23.41
CA TRP A 79 -56.84 13.22 -24.82
C TRP A 79 -55.84 12.80 -25.92
#